data_AF-A0A1I0GUJ0-F1
#
_entry.id   AF-A0A1I0GUJ0-F1
#
_cell.length_a   1.000
_cell.length_b   1.000
_cell.length_c   1.000
_cell.angle_alpha   90.00
_cell.angle_beta   90.00
_cell.angle_gamma   90.00
#
_symmetry.space_group_name_H-M   'P 1'
#
loop_
_entity.id
_entity.type
_entity.pdbx_description
1 polymer ?
#
loop_
_entity_poly.entity_id
_entity_poly.type
_entity_poly.pdbx_seq_one_letter_code
_entity_poly.pdbx_strand_id
1 'polypeptide(L)'
;MNRREMMAALPAAALVPAAALSGEILPPITETPVMALYRKWESIFAVQNGAEGERLTEAEHGRLDRQRWALEDAIFETPPQNAADVLAKVAARSNLGDHPLPDMKESPAFWQDLRDAILT
;
A
#
# COMPACT_ATOMS: atom_id res chain seq x y z
N MET A 1 26.84 27.88 41.80
CA MET A 1 25.74 28.19 40.85
C MET A 1 25.26 26.88 40.25
N ASN A 2 24.06 26.42 40.59
CA ASN A 2 23.59 25.08 40.20
C ASN A 2 22.14 25.13 39.70
N ARG A 3 21.91 24.40 38.60
CA ARG A 3 20.78 24.46 37.65
C ARG A 3 19.38 24.11 38.21
N ARG A 4 19.20 24.05 39.53
CA ARG A 4 17.96 23.62 40.19
C ARG A 4 17.06 24.74 40.71
N GLU A 5 17.53 25.98 40.73
CA GLU A 5 16.72 27.13 41.19
C GLU A 5 16.00 27.85 40.04
N MET A 6 16.21 27.43 38.79
CA MET A 6 15.64 28.04 37.59
C MET A 6 14.40 27.28 37.06
N MET A 7 13.57 26.73 37.95
CA MET A 7 12.29 26.07 37.63
C MET A 7 11.19 26.38 38.65
N ALA A 8 11.27 27.54 39.31
CA ALA A 8 10.28 27.95 40.30
C ALA A 8 9.86 29.40 40.10
N ALA A 9 9.08 29.67 39.04
CA ALA A 9 8.03 30.69 39.03
C ALA A 9 7.24 30.68 37.72
N LEU A 10 5.93 30.90 37.86
CA LEU A 10 4.89 31.27 36.86
C LEU A 10 3.96 30.11 36.39
N PRO A 11 2.65 30.37 36.21
CA PRO A 11 1.66 30.34 37.29
C PRO A 11 0.49 29.39 36.99
N ALA A 12 -0.13 28.85 38.04
CA ALA A 12 -1.43 28.20 37.96
C ALA A 12 -2.53 29.25 37.76
N ALA A 13 -2.95 29.49 36.52
CA ALA A 13 -4.29 29.94 36.13
C ALA A 13 -4.34 30.29 34.63
N ALA A 14 -4.71 29.32 33.81
CA ALA A 14 -5.39 29.57 32.55
C ALA A 14 -6.31 28.38 32.27
N LEU A 15 -7.46 28.39 32.93
CA LEU A 15 -8.65 27.67 32.47
C LEU A 15 -9.02 28.23 31.09
N VAL A 16 -8.46 27.64 30.04
CA VAL A 16 -9.00 27.76 28.68
C VAL A 16 -9.77 26.46 28.44
N PRO A 17 -11.08 26.52 28.14
CA PRO A 17 -11.77 25.32 27.71
C PRO A 17 -11.11 24.88 26.40
N ALA A 18 -10.48 23.71 26.42
CA ALA A 18 -9.99 23.04 25.22
C ALA A 18 -11.20 22.57 24.39
N ALA A 19 -11.85 23.52 23.73
CA ALA A 19 -12.79 23.25 22.67
C ALA A 19 -11.99 22.83 21.43
N ALA A 20 -12.10 21.55 21.11
CA ALA A 20 -11.94 20.97 19.77
C ALA A 20 -10.67 21.38 19.00
N LEU A 21 -9.55 20.75 19.34
CA LEU A 21 -8.74 20.12 18.29
C LEU A 21 -9.31 18.71 18.13
N SER A 22 -10.32 18.57 17.28
CA SER A 22 -10.70 17.26 16.73
C SER A 22 -9.53 16.77 15.89
N GLY A 23 -8.49 16.27 16.57
CA GLY A 23 -7.65 15.23 16.02
C GLY A 23 -8.57 14.03 15.90
N GLU A 24 -9.30 13.94 14.80
CA GLU A 24 -9.74 12.65 14.31
C GLU A 24 -8.46 11.81 14.23
N ILE A 25 -8.27 10.97 15.24
CA ILE A 25 -7.58 9.71 15.05
C ILE A 25 -8.42 9.07 13.95
N LEU A 26 -8.01 9.25 12.69
CA LEU A 26 -8.51 8.44 11.59
C LEU A 26 -8.49 7.02 12.15
N PRO A 27 -9.61 6.28 12.11
CA PRO A 27 -9.57 4.88 12.49
C PRO A 27 -8.36 4.26 11.76
N PRO A 28 -7.55 3.39 12.40
CA PRO A 28 -6.43 2.77 11.71
C PRO A 28 -6.99 2.30 10.38
N ILE A 29 -6.44 2.81 9.26
CA ILE A 29 -6.86 2.39 7.94
C ILE A 29 -6.57 0.90 7.96
N THR A 30 -7.61 0.09 8.21
CA THR A 30 -7.49 -1.36 8.19
C THR A 30 -7.02 -1.62 6.77
N GLU A 31 -5.77 -2.05 6.65
CA GLU A 31 -5.17 -2.31 5.34
C GLU A 31 -6.13 -3.20 4.56
N THR A 32 -6.48 -2.78 3.34
CA THR A 32 -7.40 -3.56 2.52
C THR A 32 -6.72 -4.89 2.16
N PRO A 33 -7.51 -5.95 1.91
CA PRO A 33 -6.94 -7.22 1.46
C PRO A 33 -6.06 -7.09 0.21
N VAL A 34 -6.45 -6.22 -0.74
CA VAL A 34 -5.66 -5.94 -1.95
C VAL A 34 -4.32 -5.31 -1.59
N MET A 35 -4.30 -4.29 -0.72
CA MET A 35 -3.05 -3.63 -0.35
C MET A 35 -2.11 -4.54 0.42
N ALA A 36 -2.64 -5.39 1.31
CA ALA A 36 -1.85 -6.39 2.03
C ALA A 36 -1.16 -7.40 1.09
N LEU A 37 -1.86 -7.82 0.02
CA LEU A 37 -1.28 -8.68 -1.02
C LEU A 37 -0.28 -7.91 -1.89
N TYR A 38 -0.64 -6.68 -2.28
CA TYR A 38 0.21 -5.82 -3.09
C TYR A 38 1.56 -5.53 -2.42
N ARG A 39 1.60 -5.28 -1.11
CA ARG A 39 2.86 -5.09 -0.37
C ARG A 39 3.77 -6.30 -0.42
N LYS A 40 3.20 -7.51 -0.35
CA LYS A 40 3.98 -8.75 -0.51
C LYS A 40 4.52 -8.86 -1.92
N TRP A 41 3.68 -8.61 -2.93
CA TRP A 41 4.08 -8.62 -4.33
C TRP A 41 5.20 -7.60 -4.60
N GLU A 42 5.03 -6.36 -4.12
CA GLU A 42 6.00 -5.26 -4.24
C GLU A 42 7.35 -5.63 -3.62
N SER A 43 7.35 -6.31 -2.47
CA SER A 43 8.59 -6.78 -1.83
C SER A 43 9.35 -7.79 -2.68
N ILE A 44 8.64 -8.73 -3.33
CA ILE A 44 9.26 -9.72 -4.21
C ILE A 44 9.75 -9.04 -5.49
N PHE A 45 8.93 -8.18 -6.08
CA PHE A 45 9.28 -7.39 -7.26
C PHE A 45 10.56 -6.57 -7.01
N ALA A 46 10.65 -5.90 -5.85
CA ALA A 46 11.82 -5.10 -5.48
C ALA A 46 13.09 -5.93 -5.30
N VAL A 47 12.98 -7.17 -4.79
CA VAL A 47 14.12 -8.10 -4.71
C VAL A 47 14.56 -8.52 -6.11
N GLN A 48 13.63 -8.97 -6.95
CA GLN A 48 13.93 -9.47 -8.30
C GLN A 48 14.53 -8.38 -9.21
N ASN A 49 14.04 -7.14 -9.09
CA ASN A 49 14.46 -6.02 -9.93
C ASN A 49 15.48 -5.08 -9.25
N GLY A 50 15.93 -5.43 -8.05
CA GLY A 50 16.95 -4.69 -7.31
C GLY A 50 18.34 -5.31 -7.43
N ALA A 51 19.32 -4.73 -6.72
CA ALA A 51 20.70 -5.22 -6.71
C ALA A 51 20.85 -6.66 -6.16
N GLU A 52 19.89 -7.14 -5.37
CA GLU A 52 19.84 -8.53 -4.91
C GLU A 52 19.47 -9.49 -6.05
N GLY A 53 18.59 -9.07 -6.95
CA GLY A 53 18.16 -9.83 -8.12
C GLY A 53 19.31 -10.25 -9.05
N GLU A 54 20.34 -9.41 -9.18
CA GLU A 54 21.55 -9.72 -9.96
C GLU A 54 22.37 -10.89 -9.39
N ARG A 55 22.16 -11.24 -8.11
CA ARG A 55 22.89 -12.30 -7.40
C ARG A 55 22.10 -13.59 -7.28
N LEU A 56 20.81 -13.57 -7.63
CA LEU A 56 19.96 -14.74 -7.56
C LEU A 56 20.35 -15.76 -8.62
N THR A 57 20.38 -17.02 -8.23
CA THR A 57 20.46 -18.14 -9.16
C THR A 57 19.16 -18.26 -9.96
N GLU A 58 19.21 -18.93 -11.11
CA GLU A 58 18.03 -19.25 -11.92
C GLU A 58 16.93 -19.96 -11.10
N ALA A 59 17.32 -20.87 -10.20
CA ALA A 59 16.38 -21.59 -9.35
C ALA A 59 15.68 -20.67 -8.33
N GLU A 60 16.39 -19.67 -7.81
CA GLU A 60 15.82 -18.68 -6.91
C GLU A 60 14.91 -17.70 -7.64
N HIS A 61 15.32 -17.23 -8.83
CA HIS A 61 14.47 -16.44 -9.73
C HIS A 61 13.16 -17.16 -10.03
N GLY A 62 13.25 -18.40 -10.53
CA GLY A 62 12.05 -19.19 -10.83
C GLY A 62 11.16 -19.46 -9.61
N ARG A 63 11.72 -19.52 -8.39
CA ARG A 63 10.92 -19.62 -7.16
C ARG A 63 10.18 -18.32 -6.86
N LEU A 64 10.86 -17.17 -6.97
CA LEU A 64 10.25 -15.86 -6.74
C LEU A 64 9.20 -15.54 -7.80
N ASP A 65 9.43 -15.88 -9.07
CA ASP A 65 8.43 -15.71 -10.13
C ASP A 65 7.13 -16.44 -9.82
N ARG A 66 7.21 -17.71 -9.40
CA ARG A 66 6.01 -18.47 -9.01
C ARG A 66 5.27 -17.84 -7.84
N GLN A 67 6.00 -17.30 -6.85
CA GLN A 67 5.38 -16.60 -5.72
C GLN A 67 4.73 -15.29 -6.16
N ARG A 68 5.42 -14.53 -7.02
CA ARG A 68 4.94 -13.27 -7.58
C ARG A 68 3.68 -13.49 -8.41
N TRP A 69 3.67 -14.45 -9.33
CA TRP A 69 2.49 -14.78 -10.15
C TRP A 69 1.29 -15.20 -9.30
N ALA A 70 1.51 -16.04 -8.27
CA ALA A 70 0.43 -16.41 -7.36
C ALA A 70 -0.16 -15.20 -6.61
N LEU A 71 0.67 -14.21 -6.27
CA LEU A 71 0.20 -12.96 -5.67
C LEU A 71 -0.51 -12.07 -6.69
N GLU A 72 -0.05 -12.00 -7.94
CA GLU A 72 -0.72 -11.26 -9.01
C GLU A 72 -2.13 -11.79 -9.25
N ASP A 73 -2.28 -13.11 -9.34
CA ASP A 73 -3.59 -13.76 -9.48
C ASP A 73 -4.48 -13.46 -8.26
N ALA A 74 -3.94 -13.60 -7.04
CA ALA A 74 -4.69 -13.30 -5.82
C ALA A 74 -5.11 -11.81 -5.71
N ILE A 75 -4.22 -10.88 -6.08
CA ILE A 75 -4.52 -9.44 -6.14
C ILE A 75 -5.64 -9.19 -7.14
N PHE A 76 -5.55 -9.79 -8.32
CA PHE A 76 -6.51 -9.61 -9.39
C PHE A 76 -7.91 -10.10 -9.01
N GLU A 77 -8.00 -11.28 -8.39
CA GLU A 77 -9.25 -11.91 -7.94
C GLU A 77 -9.87 -11.23 -6.71
N THR A 78 -9.08 -10.58 -5.87
CA THR A 78 -9.59 -9.95 -4.63
C THR A 78 -10.42 -8.71 -4.95
N PRO A 79 -11.68 -8.59 -4.50
CA PRO A 79 -12.50 -7.40 -4.77
C PRO A 79 -11.87 -6.10 -4.23
N PRO A 80 -11.78 -5.02 -5.01
CA PRO A 80 -11.26 -3.75 -4.53
C PRO A 80 -12.28 -3.06 -3.60
N GLN A 81 -11.79 -2.38 -2.57
CA GLN A 81 -12.60 -1.62 -1.61
C GLN A 81 -12.51 -0.10 -1.84
N ASN A 82 -11.50 0.37 -2.58
CA ASN A 82 -11.27 1.77 -2.90
C ASN A 82 -10.45 1.93 -4.20
N ALA A 83 -10.24 3.16 -4.64
CA ALA A 83 -9.49 3.44 -5.86
C ALA A 83 -8.00 3.03 -5.79
N ALA A 84 -7.38 3.07 -4.60
CA ALA A 84 -5.99 2.65 -4.43
C ALA A 84 -5.81 1.15 -4.68
N ASP A 85 -6.79 0.33 -4.27
CA ASP A 85 -6.80 -1.11 -4.55
C ASP A 85 -6.83 -1.38 -6.07
N VAL A 86 -7.64 -0.61 -6.81
CA VAL A 86 -7.72 -0.75 -8.27
C VAL A 86 -6.39 -0.38 -8.93
N LEU A 87 -5.72 0.69 -8.48
CA LEU A 87 -4.40 1.06 -8.97
C LEU A 87 -3.34 0.00 -8.61
N ALA A 88 -3.41 -0.59 -7.42
CA ALA A 88 -2.54 -1.69 -7.02
C ALA A 88 -2.72 -2.93 -7.93
N LYS A 89 -3.96 -3.26 -8.30
CA LYS A 89 -4.24 -4.33 -9.28
C LYS A 89 -3.64 -4.03 -10.65
N VAL A 90 -3.83 -2.81 -11.16
CA VAL A 90 -3.23 -2.37 -12.43
C VAL A 90 -1.71 -2.52 -12.38
N ALA A 91 -1.09 -1.99 -11.32
CA ALA A 91 0.35 -2.03 -11.11
C ALA A 91 0.89 -3.46 -11.06
N ALA A 92 0.29 -4.34 -10.26
CA ALA A 92 0.72 -5.74 -10.16
C ALA A 92 0.52 -6.50 -11.48
N ARG A 93 -0.66 -6.38 -12.11
CA ARG A 93 -0.98 -7.15 -13.33
C ARG A 93 -0.16 -6.74 -14.55
N SER A 94 0.15 -5.45 -14.66
CA SER A 94 1.02 -4.93 -15.73
C SER A 94 2.50 -5.04 -15.39
N ASN A 95 2.87 -5.55 -14.21
CA ASN A 95 4.24 -5.53 -13.73
C ASN A 95 4.85 -4.10 -13.82
N LEU A 96 4.14 -3.11 -13.28
CA LEU A 96 4.43 -1.67 -13.38
C LEU A 96 4.52 -1.12 -14.81
N GLY A 97 3.81 -1.73 -15.76
CA GLY A 97 3.72 -1.29 -17.16
C GLY A 97 4.59 -2.09 -18.14
N ASP A 98 5.39 -3.04 -17.65
CA ASP A 98 6.19 -3.92 -18.52
C ASP A 98 5.34 -4.92 -19.32
N HIS A 99 4.11 -5.20 -18.85
CA HIS A 99 3.19 -6.15 -19.47
C HIS A 99 1.85 -5.49 -19.81
N PRO A 100 1.22 -5.91 -20.92
CA PRO A 100 -0.10 -5.40 -21.27
C PRO A 100 -1.12 -5.85 -20.22
N LEU A 101 -2.11 -4.98 -19.99
CA LEU A 101 -3.31 -5.35 -19.24
C LEU A 101 -4.16 -6.35 -20.05
N PRO A 102 -4.98 -7.19 -19.39
CA PRO A 102 -5.85 -8.12 -20.09
C PRO A 102 -6.87 -7.39 -20.97
N ASP A 103 -7.25 -8.02 -22.07
CA ASP A 103 -8.24 -7.45 -22.98
C ASP A 103 -9.59 -7.25 -22.28
N MET A 104 -10.33 -6.22 -22.68
CA MET A 104 -11.64 -5.92 -22.08
C MET A 104 -12.64 -7.07 -22.17
N LYS A 105 -12.52 -7.91 -23.21
CA LYS A 105 -13.36 -9.09 -23.39
C LYS A 105 -12.98 -10.24 -22.46
N GLU A 106 -11.72 -10.31 -22.04
CA GLU A 106 -11.19 -11.39 -21.20
C GLU A 106 -11.41 -11.10 -19.72
N SER A 107 -11.44 -9.82 -19.32
CA SER A 107 -11.59 -9.42 -17.91
C SER A 107 -12.54 -8.22 -17.74
N PRO A 108 -13.83 -8.34 -18.12
CA PRO A 108 -14.76 -7.22 -18.07
C PRO A 108 -14.96 -6.63 -16.68
N ALA A 109 -14.89 -7.47 -15.62
CA ALA A 109 -15.00 -7.01 -14.23
C ALA A 109 -13.87 -6.07 -13.82
N PHE A 110 -12.62 -6.40 -14.18
CA PHE A 110 -11.46 -5.53 -13.92
C PHE A 110 -11.62 -4.15 -14.58
N TRP A 111 -12.09 -4.13 -15.82
CA TRP A 111 -12.33 -2.87 -16.52
C TRP A 111 -13.51 -2.08 -15.98
N GLN A 112 -14.50 -2.75 -15.37
CA GLN A 112 -15.58 -2.10 -14.66
C GLN A 112 -15.06 -1.43 -13.38
N ASP A 113 -14.30 -2.16 -12.56
CA ASP A 113 -13.65 -1.63 -11.35
C ASP A 113 -12.79 -0.39 -11.67
N LEU A 114 -12.05 -0.42 -12.78
CA LEU A 114 -11.23 0.70 -13.24
C LEU A 114 -12.04 1.93 -13.63
N ARG A 115 -13.18 1.74 -14.31
CA ARG A 115 -14.08 2.86 -14.66
C ARG A 115 -14.69 3.47 -13.42
N ASP A 116 -15.15 2.65 -12.49
CA ASP A 116 -15.79 3.11 -11.26
C ASP A 116 -14.81 3.90 -10.39
N ALA A 117 -13.53 3.51 -10.39
CA ALA A 117 -12.46 4.23 -9.67
C ALA A 117 -12.04 5.58 -10.31
N ILE A 118 -12.26 5.79 -11.61
CA ILE A 118 -11.87 7.03 -12.32
C ILE A 118 -13.02 8.04 -12.36
N LEU A 119 -14.27 7.58 -12.28
CA LEU A 119 -15.47 8.41 -12.39
C LEU A 119 -16.03 8.88 -11.03
N THR A 120 -15.33 8.63 -9.94
CA THR A 120 -15.65 9.06 -8.57
C THR A 120 -14.87 10.31 -8.18
#